data_AF-A0A8J3WYF6-F1
#
_entry.id   AF-A0A8J3WYF6-F1
#
_cell.length_a   1.000
_cell.length_b   1.000
_cell.length_c   1.000
_cell.angle_alpha   90.00
_cell.angle_beta   90.00
_cell.angle_gamma   90.00
#
_symmetry.space_group_name_H-M   'P 1'
#
loop_
_entity.id
_entity.type
_entity.pdbx_description
1 polymer ?
#
loop_
_entity_poly.entity_id
_entity_poly.type
_entity_poly.pdbx_seq_one_letter_code
_entity_poly.pdbx_strand_id
1 'polypeptide(L)'
;MSGRQHRETGLARQIRARGLAAGRSSAQIAEEIHEKCGAQFGTTRIKGHRLAHGIALADVIEQVRALFERDAKPAPGIGETLLSAYESGLKRPGPEYLHYLCTVYRVEPVALGYEGPCICGHGHKMPGVVRGDLQEGRPDTSPGPRELWIQQIDSNSSAAGGEEDENVLRRTLLGLLAGSTVALDGQVLGSVESIRRRMDDTLVSATVSPAMLDQWEEATVGFGRQYMNTPPLRLLCDVLLEFSAVRKAMERRQPVDLQERLCRMAAQLAGLSGMIMINLGDHRMARSFFRTGRTAADETGDRALRAWVTAREALVPLYYGDPREALNLAKKSRDMAGQTPCAAQAMAPVVEARALAMLSGAGKKDVVDQAKRALSRARAAFSQMPAVDQDDAAFGYTERQLYFHQGDALVRLGQAMEADLILEQALTKYGPSDWLDPTLIKLDRAKCKVIEGDLQEALRIARVTVEGLGEGCRPDILMQRAYEVAKAVENKDPDHPGLRAYLDTLHAAPVTEAAMPRGVDV
;
A
#
# COMPACT_ATOMS: atom_id res chain seq x y z
N MET A 1 -1.15 -29.67 23.42
CA MET A 1 -0.07 -29.00 24.18
C MET A 1 -0.37 -29.09 25.67
N SER A 2 0.58 -29.50 26.50
CA SER A 2 0.40 -29.58 27.96
C SER A 2 0.18 -28.19 28.56
N GLY A 3 -0.67 -28.05 29.60
CA GLY A 3 -0.95 -26.77 30.27
C GLY A 3 0.28 -26.07 30.87
N ARG A 4 1.43 -26.75 30.93
CA ARG A 4 2.74 -26.15 31.26
C ARG A 4 3.31 -25.32 30.10
N GLN A 5 3.26 -25.83 28.87
CA GLN A 5 3.78 -25.13 27.67
C GLN A 5 2.95 -23.89 27.36
N HIS A 6 1.62 -23.97 27.52
CA HIS A 6 0.74 -22.81 27.30
C HIS A 6 1.07 -21.65 28.25
N ARG A 7 1.33 -21.94 29.53
CA ARG A 7 1.74 -20.95 30.54
C ARG A 7 3.10 -20.32 30.25
N GLU A 8 4.09 -21.12 29.83
CA GLU A 8 5.40 -20.63 29.39
C GLU A 8 5.28 -19.65 28.22
N THR A 9 4.54 -20.05 27.17
CA THR A 9 4.33 -19.19 25.99
C THR A 9 3.53 -17.92 26.31
N GLY A 10 2.59 -18.00 27.26
CA GLY A 10 1.83 -16.84 27.73
C GLY A 10 2.71 -15.83 28.45
N LEU A 11 3.56 -16.27 29.38
CA LEU A 11 4.50 -15.40 30.11
C LEU A 11 5.53 -14.77 29.16
N ALA A 12 6.10 -15.57 28.25
CA ALA A 12 7.07 -15.08 27.27
C ALA A 12 6.45 -14.02 26.33
N ARG A 13 5.18 -14.20 25.92
CA ARG A 13 4.44 -13.21 25.12
C ARG A 13 4.28 -11.88 25.87
N GLN A 14 3.99 -11.92 27.16
CA GLN A 14 3.88 -10.70 27.99
C GLN A 14 5.24 -9.97 28.12
N ILE A 15 6.31 -10.72 28.37
CA ILE A 15 7.68 -10.15 28.45
C ILE A 15 8.07 -9.51 27.12
N ARG A 16 7.84 -10.21 25.99
CA ARG A 16 8.10 -9.69 24.66
C ARG A 16 7.33 -8.40 24.38
N ALA A 17 6.02 -8.37 24.64
CA ALA A 17 5.19 -7.19 24.41
C ALA A 17 5.68 -5.97 25.20
N ARG A 18 6.03 -6.15 26.48
CA ARG A 18 6.60 -5.08 27.32
C ARG A 18 7.97 -4.62 26.83
N GLY A 19 8.84 -5.56 26.43
CA GLY A 19 10.16 -5.26 25.91
C GLY A 19 10.12 -4.47 24.61
N LEU A 20 9.25 -4.84 23.68
CA LEU A 20 9.04 -4.12 22.43
C LEU A 20 8.48 -2.71 22.67
N ALA A 21 7.49 -2.56 23.56
CA ALA A 21 6.95 -1.24 23.92
C ALA A 21 8.00 -0.33 24.59
N ALA A 22 8.99 -0.91 25.28
CA ALA A 22 10.09 -0.19 25.91
C ALA A 22 11.32 0.00 24.99
N GLY A 23 11.24 -0.37 23.71
CA GLY A 23 12.35 -0.24 22.75
C GLY A 23 13.56 -1.14 23.04
N ARG A 24 13.38 -2.24 23.78
CA ARG A 24 14.47 -3.20 24.07
C ARG A 24 14.78 -4.05 22.84
N SER A 25 16.05 -4.41 22.68
CA SER A 25 16.48 -5.32 21.62
C SER A 25 16.00 -6.75 21.85
N SER A 26 15.83 -7.54 20.79
CA SER A 26 15.43 -8.95 20.88
C SER A 26 16.33 -9.78 21.79
N ALA A 27 17.64 -9.46 21.84
CA ALA A 27 18.60 -10.14 22.72
C ALA A 27 18.32 -9.85 24.20
N GLN A 28 18.01 -8.61 24.56
CA GLN A 28 17.64 -8.22 25.94
C GLN A 28 16.30 -8.86 26.35
N ILE A 29 15.34 -8.94 25.42
CA ILE A 29 14.07 -9.62 25.65
C ILE A 29 14.28 -11.12 25.87
N ALA A 30 15.15 -11.75 25.09
CA ALA A 30 15.49 -13.16 25.21
C ALA A 30 16.14 -13.50 26.55
N GLU A 31 17.01 -12.61 27.06
CA GLU A 31 17.63 -12.74 28.37
C GLU A 31 16.57 -12.69 29.50
N GLU A 32 15.67 -11.70 29.45
CA GLU A 32 14.58 -11.59 30.43
C GLU A 32 13.62 -12.79 30.38
N ILE A 33 13.34 -13.32 29.18
CA ILE A 33 12.55 -14.56 29.02
C ILE A 33 13.29 -15.74 29.64
N HIS A 34 14.59 -15.88 29.40
CA HIS A 34 15.39 -16.98 29.96
C HIS A 34 15.45 -16.91 31.49
N GLU A 35 15.67 -15.73 32.08
CA GLU A 35 15.69 -15.53 33.53
C GLU A 35 14.36 -15.89 34.18
N LYS A 36 13.24 -15.39 33.63
CA LYS A 36 11.90 -15.56 34.23
C LYS A 36 11.29 -16.93 33.95
N CYS A 37 11.51 -17.49 32.77
CA CYS A 37 10.93 -18.78 32.38
C CYS A 37 11.87 -19.97 32.64
N GLY A 38 13.19 -19.74 32.79
CA GLY A 38 14.19 -20.79 32.96
C GLY A 38 13.94 -21.67 34.18
N ALA A 39 13.78 -21.07 35.37
CA ALA A 39 13.58 -21.82 36.61
C ALA A 39 12.25 -22.59 36.65
N GLN A 40 11.18 -22.03 36.08
CA GLN A 40 9.83 -22.59 36.18
C GLN A 40 9.51 -23.60 35.05
N PHE A 41 10.02 -23.35 33.85
CA PHE A 41 9.65 -24.11 32.64
C PHE A 41 10.82 -24.82 31.97
N GLY A 42 12.07 -24.60 32.42
CA GLY A 42 13.26 -25.15 31.79
C GLY A 42 13.57 -24.48 30.45
N THR A 43 13.16 -23.23 30.26
CA THR A 43 13.41 -22.48 29.03
C THR A 43 14.91 -22.24 28.81
N THR A 44 15.48 -22.90 27.81
CA THR A 44 16.89 -22.70 27.41
C THR A 44 17.09 -21.34 26.73
N ARG A 45 18.35 -20.90 26.61
CA ARG A 45 18.69 -19.64 25.91
C ARG A 45 18.24 -19.64 24.45
N ILE A 46 18.43 -20.76 23.72
CA ILE A 46 17.95 -20.90 22.33
C ILE A 46 16.43 -20.67 22.27
N LYS A 47 15.67 -21.32 23.14
CA LYS A 47 14.21 -21.18 23.19
C LYS A 47 13.79 -19.76 23.58
N GLY A 48 14.52 -19.13 24.50
CA GLY A 48 14.32 -17.73 24.89
C GLY A 48 14.44 -16.78 23.69
N HIS A 49 15.44 -16.97 22.83
CA HIS A 49 15.60 -16.19 21.60
C HIS A 49 14.45 -16.40 20.61
N ARG A 50 14.01 -17.64 20.38
CA ARG A 50 12.83 -17.89 19.54
C ARG A 50 11.58 -17.19 20.07
N LEU A 51 11.33 -17.31 21.38
CA LEU A 51 10.19 -16.69 22.04
C LEU A 51 10.26 -15.15 22.02
N ALA A 52 11.45 -14.56 22.12
CA ALA A 52 11.67 -13.12 21.99
C ALA A 52 11.38 -12.60 20.56
N HIS A 53 11.73 -13.39 19.55
CA HIS A 53 11.39 -13.08 18.15
C HIS A 53 9.90 -13.31 17.87
N GLY A 54 9.24 -14.14 18.68
CA GLY A 54 7.81 -14.44 18.58
C GLY A 54 7.46 -15.31 17.38
N ILE A 55 8.39 -16.16 16.97
CA ILE A 55 8.30 -17.02 15.79
C ILE A 55 8.13 -18.50 16.20
N ALA A 56 7.54 -19.31 15.32
CA ALA A 56 7.37 -20.75 15.51
C ALA A 56 8.68 -21.51 15.22
N LEU A 57 8.71 -22.81 15.57
CA LEU A 57 9.84 -23.68 15.23
C LEU A 57 10.02 -23.78 13.71
N ALA A 58 8.92 -23.92 12.96
CA ALA A 58 8.91 -23.92 11.50
C ALA A 58 9.60 -22.68 10.91
N ASP A 59 9.32 -21.49 11.44
CA ASP A 59 9.92 -20.24 10.93
C ASP A 59 11.44 -20.21 11.08
N VAL A 60 11.97 -20.74 12.19
CA VAL A 60 13.42 -20.84 12.42
C VAL A 60 14.04 -21.84 11.44
N ILE A 61 13.35 -22.95 11.17
CA ILE A 61 13.81 -23.98 10.22
C ILE A 61 13.87 -23.41 8.81
N GLU A 62 12.84 -22.69 8.37
CA GLU A 62 12.83 -22.04 7.06
C GLU A 62 13.91 -20.96 6.95
N GLN A 63 14.16 -20.19 8.01
CA GLN A 63 15.27 -19.24 8.04
C GLN A 63 16.63 -19.95 7.96
N VAL A 64 16.82 -21.07 8.65
CA VAL A 64 18.07 -21.87 8.53
C VAL A 64 18.21 -22.45 7.12
N ARG A 65 17.12 -22.97 6.51
CA ARG A 65 17.13 -23.45 5.11
C ARG A 65 17.53 -22.36 4.13
N ALA A 66 16.94 -21.18 4.26
CA ALA A 66 17.28 -20.03 3.43
C ALA A 66 18.77 -19.62 3.58
N LEU A 67 19.35 -19.75 4.78
CA LEU A 67 20.76 -19.46 5.00
C LEU A 67 21.69 -20.54 4.41
N PHE A 68 21.30 -21.81 4.44
CA PHE A 68 22.01 -22.89 3.74
C PHE A 68 21.97 -22.67 2.22
N GLU A 69 20.83 -22.28 1.68
CA GLU A 69 20.67 -21.96 0.25
C GLU A 69 21.53 -20.76 -0.16
N ARG A 70 21.51 -19.67 0.63
CA ARG A 70 22.39 -18.51 0.44
C ARG A 70 23.86 -18.89 0.36
N ASP A 71 24.28 -19.85 1.18
CA ASP A 71 25.66 -20.32 1.24
C ASP A 71 25.94 -21.49 0.26
N ALA A 72 25.02 -21.76 -0.67
CA ALA A 72 25.08 -22.81 -1.69
C ALA A 72 25.32 -24.23 -1.11
N LYS A 73 24.72 -24.53 0.04
CA LYS A 73 24.82 -25.81 0.73
C LYS A 73 23.61 -26.71 0.46
N PRO A 74 23.77 -28.05 0.54
CA PRO A 74 22.64 -28.97 0.45
C PRO A 74 21.63 -28.72 1.57
N ALA A 75 20.36 -29.04 1.32
CA ALA A 75 19.27 -28.78 2.24
C ALA A 75 19.57 -29.34 3.65
N PRO A 76 19.45 -28.53 4.71
CA PRO A 76 19.80 -28.95 6.06
C PRO A 76 18.83 -30.02 6.55
N GLY A 77 19.36 -31.04 7.22
CA GLY A 77 18.58 -32.08 7.91
C GLY A 77 17.88 -31.59 9.19
N ILE A 78 17.76 -30.28 9.40
CA ILE A 78 17.08 -29.69 10.56
C ILE A 78 15.57 -29.68 10.33
N GLY A 79 14.83 -30.28 11.26
CA GLY A 79 13.37 -30.28 11.32
C GLY A 79 12.88 -29.92 12.72
N GLU A 80 11.56 -29.83 12.91
CA GLU A 80 10.96 -29.38 14.18
C GLU A 80 11.38 -30.24 15.36
N THR A 81 11.49 -31.55 15.17
CA THR A 81 11.96 -32.47 16.21
C THR A 81 13.39 -32.18 16.63
N LEU A 82 14.28 -31.87 15.67
CA LEU A 82 15.69 -31.60 15.96
C LEU A 82 15.87 -30.23 16.63
N LEU A 83 15.20 -29.20 16.12
CA LEU A 83 15.23 -27.87 16.73
C LEU A 83 14.59 -27.88 18.13
N SER A 84 13.49 -28.62 18.31
CA SER A 84 12.89 -28.84 19.64
C SER A 84 13.83 -29.57 20.60
N ALA A 85 14.64 -30.51 20.11
CA ALA A 85 15.69 -31.17 20.90
C ALA A 85 16.82 -30.19 21.30
N TYR A 86 17.14 -29.20 20.47
CA TYR A 86 18.05 -28.10 20.83
C TYR A 86 17.42 -27.18 21.87
N GLU A 87 16.15 -26.78 21.69
CA GLU A 87 15.42 -25.90 22.61
C GLU A 87 15.15 -26.50 23.99
N SER A 88 15.12 -27.83 24.09
CA SER A 88 14.96 -28.55 25.36
C SER A 88 16.31 -28.95 25.99
N GLY A 89 17.43 -28.70 25.32
CA GLY A 89 18.77 -29.11 25.78
C GLY A 89 19.06 -30.60 25.64
N LEU A 90 18.15 -31.38 25.04
CA LEU A 90 18.33 -32.83 24.79
C LEU A 90 19.44 -33.11 23.77
N LYS A 91 19.66 -32.20 22.82
CA LYS A 91 20.77 -32.26 21.87
C LYS A 91 21.51 -30.93 21.84
N ARG A 92 22.80 -30.98 21.54
CA ARG A 92 23.61 -29.78 21.25
C ARG A 92 23.67 -29.57 19.73
N PRO A 93 23.48 -28.34 19.22
CA PRO A 93 23.74 -28.01 17.83
C PRO A 93 25.21 -28.26 17.50
N GLY A 94 25.49 -28.87 16.35
CA GLY A 94 26.85 -28.91 15.81
C GLY A 94 27.35 -27.50 15.44
N PRO A 95 28.64 -27.31 15.18
CA PRO A 95 29.23 -26.00 14.93
C PRO A 95 28.57 -25.23 13.76
N GLU A 96 28.15 -25.96 12.72
CA GLU A 96 27.44 -25.40 11.56
C GLU A 96 26.02 -24.93 11.91
N TYR A 97 25.20 -25.78 12.54
CA TYR A 97 23.86 -25.37 12.97
C TYR A 97 23.91 -24.25 14.02
N LEU A 98 24.92 -24.25 14.89
CA LEU A 98 25.13 -23.16 15.83
C LEU A 98 25.39 -21.84 15.10
N HIS A 99 26.23 -21.84 14.05
CA HIS A 99 26.46 -20.66 13.20
C HIS A 99 25.16 -20.12 12.58
N TYR A 100 24.33 -20.99 12.01
CA TYR A 100 23.08 -20.55 11.41
C TYR A 100 22.05 -20.08 12.44
N LEU A 101 21.96 -20.71 13.60
CA LEU A 101 21.11 -20.22 14.70
C LEU A 101 21.59 -18.85 15.22
N CYS A 102 22.90 -18.64 15.34
CA CYS A 102 23.49 -17.33 15.66
C CYS A 102 23.12 -16.27 14.61
N THR A 103 23.13 -16.65 13.33
CA THR A 103 22.74 -15.76 12.22
C THR A 103 21.26 -15.41 12.26
N VAL A 104 20.38 -16.39 12.49
CA VAL A 104 18.92 -16.20 12.61
C VAL A 104 18.59 -15.24 13.75
N TYR A 105 19.16 -15.48 14.93
CA TYR A 105 18.88 -14.65 16.10
C TYR A 105 19.74 -13.38 16.19
N ARG A 106 20.70 -13.21 15.27
CA ARG A 106 21.66 -12.10 15.22
C ARG A 106 22.45 -11.93 16.52
N VAL A 107 22.92 -13.03 17.07
CA VAL A 107 23.67 -13.08 18.34
C VAL A 107 24.88 -13.99 18.24
N GLU A 108 25.81 -13.84 19.18
CA GLU A 108 26.98 -14.71 19.29
C GLU A 108 26.67 -16.01 20.06
N PRO A 109 27.49 -17.07 19.90
CA PRO A 109 27.31 -18.36 20.59
C PRO A 109 27.06 -18.24 22.10
N VAL A 110 27.74 -17.30 22.77
CA VAL A 110 27.59 -17.05 24.21
C VAL A 110 26.15 -16.65 24.60
N ALA A 111 25.45 -15.93 23.74
CA ALA A 111 24.06 -15.54 23.95
C ALA A 111 23.09 -16.73 23.80
N LEU A 112 23.49 -17.79 23.10
CA LEU A 112 22.77 -19.05 22.99
C LEU A 112 23.20 -20.08 24.06
N GLY A 113 24.20 -19.76 24.88
CA GLY A 113 24.70 -20.61 25.96
C GLY A 113 25.86 -21.53 25.58
N TYR A 114 26.61 -21.21 24.52
CA TYR A 114 27.77 -21.96 24.07
C TYR A 114 29.04 -21.12 24.16
N GLU A 115 30.11 -21.70 24.70
CA GLU A 115 31.42 -21.06 24.79
C GLU A 115 32.24 -21.20 23.50
N GLY A 116 33.13 -20.23 23.26
CA GLY A 116 34.01 -20.21 22.10
C GLY A 116 33.50 -19.34 20.94
N PRO A 117 34.40 -18.95 20.02
CA PRO A 117 34.02 -18.17 18.84
C PRO A 117 33.21 -19.01 17.86
N CYS A 118 32.39 -18.35 17.04
CA CYS A 118 31.70 -19.03 15.96
C CYS A 118 32.68 -19.46 14.86
N ILE A 119 32.39 -20.56 14.17
CA ILE A 119 33.23 -21.13 13.10
C ILE A 119 33.44 -20.20 11.90
N CYS A 120 32.57 -19.20 11.69
CA CYS A 120 32.69 -18.28 10.56
C CYS A 120 33.79 -17.22 10.75
N GLY A 121 34.30 -17.03 11.97
CA GLY A 121 35.32 -16.01 12.29
C GLY A 121 34.82 -14.56 12.23
N HIS A 122 33.53 -14.33 11.94
CA HIS A 122 32.90 -13.01 11.83
C HIS A 122 31.75 -12.89 12.84
N GLY A 123 31.42 -11.66 13.28
CA GLY A 123 30.30 -11.42 14.18
C GLY A 123 28.93 -11.55 13.47
N HIS A 124 27.90 -11.94 14.21
CA HIS A 124 26.52 -12.14 13.76
C HIS A 124 25.62 -10.93 14.05
N LYS A 125 26.17 -9.89 14.68
CA LYS A 125 25.49 -8.61 14.91
C LYS A 125 25.62 -7.74 13.67
N MET A 126 24.51 -7.21 13.16
CA MET A 126 24.53 -6.15 12.14
C MET A 126 25.32 -4.95 12.67
N PRO A 127 26.22 -4.32 11.89
CA PRO A 127 26.70 -2.98 12.20
C PRO A 127 25.49 -2.05 12.15
N GLY A 128 24.99 -1.66 13.32
CA GLY A 128 23.86 -0.75 13.46
C GLY A 128 24.30 0.69 13.19
N VAL A 129 23.42 1.43 12.50
CA VAL A 129 23.16 2.87 12.65
C VAL A 129 24.01 3.55 13.72
N VAL A 130 25.08 4.22 13.28
CA VAL A 130 25.79 5.24 14.06
C VAL A 130 25.60 6.57 13.33
N ARG A 131 25.06 7.55 14.06
CA ARG A 131 25.13 8.98 13.71
C ARG A 131 26.60 9.38 13.59
N GLY A 132 26.97 9.97 12.45
CA GLY A 132 28.08 10.90 12.26
C GLY A 132 29.47 10.39 12.63
N ASP A 133 30.28 10.05 11.63
CA ASP A 133 31.44 10.87 11.25
C ASP A 133 32.13 10.30 9.99
N LEU A 134 32.76 11.22 9.26
CA LEU A 134 33.40 11.08 7.95
C LEU A 134 34.54 10.03 7.94
N GLN A 135 34.66 9.23 6.87
CA GLN A 135 35.72 9.41 5.86
C GLN A 135 35.75 8.28 4.79
N GLU A 136 35.67 8.75 3.53
CA GLU A 136 36.23 8.29 2.25
C GLU A 136 36.56 6.80 1.98
N GLY A 137 36.02 6.31 0.86
CA GLY A 137 36.55 5.15 0.14
C GLY A 137 35.51 4.38 -0.68
N ARG A 138 35.02 4.95 -1.79
CA ARG A 138 34.36 4.15 -2.84
C ARG A 138 35.40 3.23 -3.49
N PRO A 139 35.00 2.01 -3.87
CA PRO A 139 34.88 1.83 -5.31
C PRO A 139 33.47 1.46 -5.73
N ASP A 140 33.19 1.91 -6.93
CA ASP A 140 31.98 1.83 -7.71
C ASP A 140 31.53 0.37 -7.91
N THR A 141 30.36 0.01 -7.40
CA THR A 141 29.59 -1.12 -7.91
C THR A 141 28.12 -0.70 -7.93
N SER A 142 27.71 -0.11 -9.05
CA SER A 142 26.29 -0.05 -9.40
C SER A 142 25.71 -1.47 -9.32
N PRO A 143 24.61 -1.72 -8.60
CA PRO A 143 23.89 -2.96 -8.77
C PRO A 143 23.27 -2.91 -10.16
N GLY A 144 23.76 -3.76 -11.07
CA GLY A 144 23.13 -4.02 -12.35
C GLY A 144 21.68 -4.48 -12.19
N PRO A 145 20.90 -4.50 -13.28
CA PRO A 145 19.47 -4.81 -13.23
C PRO A 145 19.27 -6.17 -12.57
N ARG A 146 18.44 -6.22 -11.52
CA ARG A 146 18.00 -7.48 -10.91
C ARG A 146 17.20 -8.27 -11.95
N GLU A 147 17.88 -9.14 -12.69
CA GLU A 147 17.22 -10.25 -13.35
C GLU A 147 16.58 -11.13 -12.26
N LEU A 148 15.25 -11.09 -12.22
CA LEU A 148 14.43 -12.00 -11.45
C LEU A 148 14.58 -13.39 -12.06
N TRP A 149 15.52 -14.18 -11.54
CA TRP A 149 15.53 -15.61 -11.77
C TRP A 149 14.40 -16.24 -10.95
N ILE A 150 13.24 -16.32 -11.57
CA ILE A 150 12.09 -17.08 -11.09
C ILE A 150 12.45 -18.56 -11.26
N GLN A 151 12.90 -19.21 -10.19
CA GLN A 151 12.80 -20.66 -10.14
C GLN A 151 11.31 -21.01 -9.99
N GLN A 152 10.75 -21.58 -11.07
CA GLN A 152 9.49 -22.29 -11.02
C GLN A 152 9.65 -23.36 -9.93
N ILE A 153 8.88 -23.22 -8.85
CA ILE A 153 8.65 -24.32 -7.92
C ILE A 153 7.98 -25.41 -8.76
N ASP A 154 8.72 -26.49 -9.03
CA ASP A 154 8.19 -27.68 -9.67
C ASP A 154 7.01 -28.19 -8.87
N SER A 155 5.81 -27.95 -9.40
CA SER A 155 4.53 -28.49 -8.94
C SER A 155 4.43 -30.01 -9.09
N ASN A 156 5.49 -30.68 -9.57
CA ASN A 156 5.44 -32.06 -10.05
C ASN A 156 5.48 -33.13 -8.97
N SER A 157 5.88 -32.83 -7.73
CA SER A 157 5.98 -33.86 -6.69
C SER A 157 4.62 -34.22 -6.05
N SER A 158 3.63 -33.30 -6.06
CA SER A 158 2.27 -33.60 -5.57
C SER A 158 1.32 -34.13 -6.65
N ALA A 159 1.62 -33.86 -7.92
CA ALA A 159 0.83 -34.36 -9.06
C ALA A 159 1.01 -35.87 -9.26
N ALA A 160 2.23 -36.39 -9.09
CA ALA A 160 2.57 -37.79 -9.38
C ALA A 160 1.82 -38.81 -8.51
N GLY A 161 1.71 -38.57 -7.19
CA GLY A 161 0.94 -39.46 -6.30
C GLY A 161 -0.57 -39.38 -6.53
N GLY A 162 -1.04 -38.26 -7.07
CA GLY A 162 -2.45 -38.04 -7.32
C GLY A 162 -3.01 -38.76 -8.53
N GLU A 163 -2.21 -38.82 -9.60
CA GLU A 163 -2.55 -39.59 -10.79
C GLU A 163 -2.63 -41.09 -10.50
N GLU A 164 -1.80 -41.61 -9.59
CA GLU A 164 -1.78 -43.03 -9.26
C GLU A 164 -3.07 -43.49 -8.56
N ASP A 165 -3.55 -42.73 -7.57
CA ASP A 165 -4.83 -42.99 -6.88
C ASP A 165 -6.03 -42.89 -7.84
N GLU A 166 -6.04 -41.88 -8.71
CA GLU A 166 -7.08 -41.74 -9.74
C GLU A 166 -7.05 -42.90 -10.74
N ASN A 167 -5.87 -43.41 -11.09
CA ASN A 167 -5.70 -44.56 -11.98
C ASN A 167 -6.14 -45.88 -11.34
N VAL A 168 -6.00 -46.06 -10.03
CA VAL A 168 -6.57 -47.21 -9.29
C VAL A 168 -8.10 -47.18 -9.37
N LEU A 169 -8.71 -46.03 -9.10
CA LEU A 169 -10.18 -45.90 -9.16
C LEU A 169 -10.71 -46.01 -10.59
N ARG A 170 -10.00 -45.46 -11.60
CA ARG A 170 -10.36 -45.60 -13.02
C ARG A 170 -10.35 -47.05 -13.47
N ARG A 171 -9.33 -47.84 -13.07
CA ARG A 171 -9.27 -49.28 -13.36
C ARG A 171 -10.40 -50.05 -12.68
N THR A 172 -10.67 -49.74 -11.41
CA THR A 172 -11.77 -50.33 -10.64
C THR A 172 -13.12 -50.07 -11.30
N LEU A 173 -13.38 -48.83 -11.72
CA LEU A 173 -14.60 -48.42 -12.43
C LEU A 173 -14.75 -49.14 -13.78
N LEU A 174 -13.68 -49.24 -14.56
CA LEU A 174 -13.70 -49.96 -15.84
C LEU A 174 -14.02 -51.46 -15.66
N GLY A 175 -13.49 -52.11 -14.61
CA GLY A 175 -13.82 -53.49 -14.27
C GLY A 175 -15.31 -53.68 -13.93
N LEU A 176 -15.87 -52.78 -13.13
CA LEU A 176 -17.30 -52.79 -12.79
C LEU A 176 -18.19 -52.60 -14.03
N LEU A 177 -17.83 -51.65 -14.92
CA LEU A 177 -18.55 -51.39 -16.17
C LEU A 177 -18.48 -52.57 -17.15
N ALA A 178 -17.39 -53.32 -17.14
CA ALA A 178 -17.23 -54.56 -17.92
C ALA A 178 -17.99 -55.77 -17.33
N GLY A 179 -18.80 -55.57 -16.28
CA GLY A 179 -19.59 -56.62 -15.63
C GLY A 179 -18.78 -57.49 -14.65
N SER A 180 -17.55 -57.09 -14.31
CA SER A 180 -16.74 -57.82 -13.33
C SER A 180 -17.19 -57.50 -11.90
N THR A 181 -17.27 -58.50 -11.03
CA THR A 181 -17.42 -58.28 -9.59
C THR A 181 -16.07 -57.84 -9.01
N VAL A 182 -15.94 -56.56 -8.67
CA VAL A 182 -14.73 -56.01 -8.03
C VAL A 182 -14.95 -55.91 -6.53
N ALA A 183 -14.04 -56.46 -5.73
CA ALA A 183 -14.08 -56.34 -4.27
C ALA A 183 -13.57 -54.97 -3.81
N LEU A 184 -14.22 -54.38 -2.80
CA LEU A 184 -13.71 -53.21 -2.08
C LEU A 184 -12.52 -53.66 -1.21
N ASP A 185 -11.32 -53.54 -1.75
CA ASP A 185 -10.08 -53.87 -1.05
C ASP A 185 -9.44 -52.63 -0.40
N GLY A 186 -8.36 -52.86 0.36
CA GLY A 186 -7.64 -51.79 1.04
C GLY A 186 -6.98 -50.79 0.09
N GLN A 187 -6.68 -51.17 -1.16
CA GLN A 187 -6.07 -50.28 -2.15
C GLN A 187 -7.12 -49.29 -2.68
N VAL A 188 -8.31 -49.76 -3.04
CA VAL A 188 -9.43 -48.91 -3.47
C VAL A 188 -9.87 -47.98 -2.34
N LEU A 189 -10.03 -48.49 -1.11
CA LEU A 189 -10.39 -47.68 0.05
C LEU A 189 -9.31 -46.63 0.39
N GLY A 190 -8.03 -46.99 0.25
CA GLY A 190 -6.91 -46.08 0.41
C GLY A 190 -6.92 -44.93 -0.59
N SER A 191 -7.17 -45.21 -1.87
CA SER A 191 -7.27 -44.18 -2.92
C SER A 191 -8.49 -43.26 -2.73
N VAL A 192 -9.63 -43.79 -2.25
CA VAL A 192 -10.80 -42.95 -1.89
C VAL A 192 -10.46 -41.96 -0.78
N GLU A 193 -9.85 -42.43 0.31
CA GLU A 193 -9.46 -41.57 1.43
C GLU A 193 -8.39 -40.55 1.04
N SER A 194 -7.41 -40.97 0.22
CA SER A 194 -6.37 -40.09 -0.32
C SER A 194 -6.97 -38.95 -1.14
N ILE A 195 -7.89 -39.25 -2.07
CA ILE A 195 -8.58 -38.22 -2.87
C ILE A 195 -9.41 -37.29 -1.99
N ARG A 196 -10.16 -37.82 -1.01
CA ARG A 196 -10.93 -37.01 -0.06
C ARG A 196 -10.02 -36.04 0.71
N ARG A 197 -8.92 -36.54 1.27
CA ARG A 197 -7.95 -35.72 2.02
C ARG A 197 -7.25 -34.69 1.13
N ARG A 198 -6.87 -35.04 -0.10
CA ARG A 198 -6.28 -34.10 -1.07
C ARG A 198 -7.26 -33.00 -1.44
N MET A 199 -8.55 -33.29 -1.54
CA MET A 199 -9.58 -32.27 -1.73
C MET A 199 -9.63 -31.33 -0.51
N ASP A 200 -9.66 -31.86 0.72
CA ASP A 200 -9.62 -31.04 1.94
C ASP A 200 -8.36 -30.14 1.97
N ASP A 201 -7.18 -30.71 1.73
CA ASP A 201 -5.90 -30.00 1.69
C ASP A 201 -5.91 -28.92 0.60
N THR A 202 -6.45 -29.23 -0.58
CA THR A 202 -6.61 -28.24 -1.66
C THR A 202 -7.48 -27.10 -1.17
N LEU A 203 -8.67 -27.39 -0.63
CA LEU A 203 -9.63 -26.37 -0.20
C LEU A 203 -9.06 -25.38 0.81
N VAL A 204 -8.25 -25.85 1.78
CA VAL A 204 -7.68 -25.02 2.85
C VAL A 204 -6.28 -24.48 2.56
N SER A 205 -5.60 -24.98 1.52
CA SER A 205 -4.26 -24.51 1.16
C SER A 205 -4.24 -23.01 0.89
N ALA A 206 -3.30 -22.31 1.53
CA ALA A 206 -3.05 -20.89 1.36
C ALA A 206 -1.55 -20.66 1.27
N THR A 207 -1.12 -19.73 0.41
CA THR A 207 0.30 -19.36 0.32
C THR A 207 0.65 -18.12 1.12
N VAL A 208 -0.35 -17.49 1.74
CA VAL A 208 -0.22 -16.37 2.65
C VAL A 208 -0.89 -16.70 3.98
N SER A 209 -0.23 -16.34 5.07
CA SER A 209 -0.82 -16.49 6.40
C SER A 209 -1.75 -15.31 6.73
N PRO A 210 -2.76 -15.48 7.61
CA PRO A 210 -3.60 -14.37 8.06
C PRO A 210 -2.79 -13.20 8.64
N ALA A 211 -1.72 -13.47 9.39
CA ALA A 211 -0.87 -12.42 9.96
C ALA A 211 -0.11 -11.61 8.90
N MET A 212 0.30 -12.25 7.78
CA MET A 212 0.90 -11.52 6.65
C MET A 212 -0.14 -10.61 5.97
N LEU A 213 -1.37 -11.08 5.81
CA LEU A 213 -2.45 -10.27 5.26
C LEU A 213 -2.78 -9.09 6.15
N ASP A 214 -2.88 -9.30 7.47
CA ASP A 214 -3.13 -8.23 8.44
C ASP A 214 -2.03 -7.14 8.33
N GLN A 215 -0.77 -7.56 8.19
CA GLN A 215 0.36 -6.65 8.01
C GLN A 215 0.28 -5.86 6.69
N TRP A 216 -0.06 -6.53 5.58
CA TRP A 216 -0.18 -5.87 4.27
C TRP A 216 -1.38 -4.91 4.22
N GLU A 217 -2.48 -5.24 4.88
CA GLU A 217 -3.63 -4.35 5.02
C GLU A 217 -3.27 -3.12 5.84
N GLU A 218 -2.56 -3.30 6.96
CA GLU A 218 -2.05 -2.18 7.77
C GLU A 218 -1.08 -1.30 6.97
N ALA A 219 -0.19 -1.90 6.19
CA ALA A 219 0.72 -1.18 5.30
C ALA A 219 -0.05 -0.37 4.23
N THR A 220 -1.07 -0.99 3.61
CA THR A 220 -1.93 -0.35 2.61
C THR A 220 -2.64 0.88 3.18
N VAL A 221 -3.24 0.76 4.37
CA VAL A 221 -3.85 1.88 5.09
C VAL A 221 -2.78 2.93 5.47
N GLY A 222 -1.59 2.49 5.86
CA GLY A 222 -0.44 3.34 6.17
C GLY A 222 -0.04 4.26 5.02
N PHE A 223 -0.04 3.76 3.78
CA PHE A 223 0.25 4.59 2.60
C PHE A 223 -0.80 5.69 2.38
N GLY A 224 -2.08 5.41 2.69
CA GLY A 224 -3.13 6.43 2.63
C GLY A 224 -2.85 7.63 3.54
N ARG A 225 -2.35 7.38 4.76
CA ARG A 225 -1.95 8.44 5.71
C ARG A 225 -0.73 9.24 5.24
N GLN A 226 0.15 8.61 4.47
CA GLN A 226 1.36 9.22 3.93
C GLN A 226 1.11 10.04 2.66
N TYR A 227 -0.05 9.87 2.01
CA TYR A 227 -0.39 10.44 0.70
C TYR A 227 -0.15 11.95 0.58
N MET A 228 -0.53 12.73 1.59
CA MET A 228 -0.41 14.20 1.53
C MET A 228 0.96 14.72 1.98
N ASN A 229 1.77 13.88 2.63
CA ASN A 229 2.98 14.32 3.35
C ASN A 229 4.28 13.74 2.76
N THR A 230 4.19 12.89 1.74
CA THR A 230 5.34 12.22 1.11
C THR A 230 5.46 12.67 -0.34
N PRO A 231 6.68 12.92 -0.86
CA PRO A 231 6.88 13.21 -2.27
C PRO A 231 6.24 12.15 -3.18
N PRO A 232 5.44 12.53 -4.21
CA PRO A 232 4.63 11.58 -4.97
C PRO A 232 5.40 10.41 -5.57
N LEU A 233 6.56 10.66 -6.19
CA LEU A 233 7.37 9.58 -6.79
C LEU A 233 7.91 8.61 -5.74
N ARG A 234 8.30 9.10 -4.55
CA ARG A 234 8.78 8.24 -3.47
C ARG A 234 7.67 7.33 -2.97
N LEU A 235 6.49 7.89 -2.72
CA LEU A 235 5.32 7.12 -2.29
C LEU A 235 4.89 6.10 -3.34
N LEU A 236 4.94 6.45 -4.63
CA LEU A 236 4.62 5.51 -5.72
C LEU A 236 5.50 4.26 -5.66
N CYS A 237 6.81 4.42 -5.46
CA CYS A 237 7.73 3.28 -5.35
C CYS A 237 7.36 2.37 -4.18
N ASP A 238 7.05 2.94 -3.01
CA ASP A 238 6.68 2.18 -1.81
C ASP A 238 5.34 1.43 -2.02
N VAL A 239 4.33 2.09 -2.61
CA VAL A 239 3.04 1.48 -2.96
C VAL A 239 3.19 0.35 -3.99
N LEU A 240 4.03 0.52 -5.01
CA LEU A 240 4.22 -0.49 -6.06
C LEU A 240 4.99 -1.73 -5.58
N LEU A 241 5.86 -1.59 -4.57
CA LEU A 241 6.50 -2.75 -3.93
C LEU A 241 5.47 -3.62 -3.21
N GLU A 242 4.57 -3.02 -2.44
CA GLU A 242 3.46 -3.73 -1.78
C GLU A 242 2.49 -4.32 -2.82
N PHE A 243 2.18 -3.56 -3.87
CA PHE A 243 1.30 -4.01 -4.94
C PHE A 243 1.88 -5.24 -5.67
N SER A 244 3.19 -5.30 -5.85
CA SER A 244 3.89 -6.46 -6.39
C SER A 244 3.81 -7.68 -5.46
N ALA A 245 3.87 -7.48 -4.14
CA ALA A 245 3.73 -8.55 -3.15
C ALA A 245 2.31 -9.14 -3.16
N VAL A 246 1.28 -8.27 -3.15
CA VAL A 246 -0.14 -8.66 -3.28
C VAL A 246 -0.36 -9.43 -4.59
N ARG A 247 0.15 -8.91 -5.71
CA ARG A 247 0.06 -9.58 -7.02
C ARG A 247 0.66 -10.98 -6.99
N LYS A 248 1.83 -11.17 -6.37
CA LYS A 248 2.48 -12.49 -6.23
C LYS A 248 1.64 -13.45 -5.40
N ALA A 249 1.02 -13.00 -4.31
CA ALA A 249 0.12 -13.85 -3.52
C ALA A 249 -1.11 -14.30 -4.33
N MET A 250 -1.60 -13.45 -5.24
CA MET A 250 -2.73 -13.77 -6.12
C MET A 250 -2.36 -14.70 -7.29
N GLU A 251 -1.08 -14.99 -7.56
CA GLU A 251 -0.66 -15.92 -8.63
C GLU A 251 -1.06 -17.37 -8.35
N ARG A 252 -1.34 -17.71 -7.09
CA ARG A 252 -1.76 -19.04 -6.65
C ARG A 252 -3.17 -18.97 -6.08
N ARG A 253 -3.91 -20.08 -6.19
CA ARG A 253 -5.23 -20.22 -5.57
C ARG A 253 -5.12 -19.94 -4.07
N GLN A 254 -5.98 -19.06 -3.56
CA GLN A 254 -6.19 -18.82 -2.14
C GLN A 254 -7.59 -19.28 -1.73
N PRO A 255 -7.84 -19.52 -0.43
CA PRO A 255 -9.18 -19.54 0.13
C PRO A 255 -9.93 -18.24 -0.21
N VAL A 256 -11.24 -18.33 -0.40
CA VAL A 256 -12.07 -17.24 -0.95
C VAL A 256 -11.99 -15.97 -0.10
N ASP A 257 -11.97 -16.11 1.22
CA ASP A 257 -11.85 -14.99 2.16
C ASP A 257 -10.51 -14.27 2.03
N LEU A 258 -9.41 -15.01 1.85
CA LEU A 258 -8.08 -14.42 1.64
C LEU A 258 -7.98 -13.77 0.26
N GLN A 259 -8.57 -14.39 -0.76
CA GLN A 259 -8.64 -13.84 -2.11
C GLN A 259 -9.40 -12.51 -2.13
N GLU A 260 -10.53 -12.42 -1.44
CA GLU A 260 -11.31 -11.18 -1.33
C GLU A 260 -10.50 -10.05 -0.68
N ARG A 261 -9.76 -10.36 0.39
CA ARG A 261 -8.86 -9.40 1.07
C ARG A 261 -7.72 -8.94 0.17
N LEU A 262 -7.10 -9.86 -0.58
CA LEU A 262 -6.07 -9.52 -1.58
C LEU A 262 -6.65 -8.62 -2.68
N CYS A 263 -7.85 -8.92 -3.19
CA CYS A 263 -8.54 -8.08 -4.16
C CYS A 263 -8.85 -6.67 -3.61
N ARG A 264 -9.24 -6.56 -2.32
CA ARG A 264 -9.44 -5.27 -1.64
C ARG A 264 -8.15 -4.45 -1.61
N MET A 265 -7.04 -5.04 -1.17
CA MET A 265 -5.73 -4.36 -1.18
C MET A 265 -5.29 -4.00 -2.58
N ALA A 266 -5.44 -4.89 -3.56
CA ALA A 266 -5.12 -4.61 -4.95
C ALA A 266 -5.91 -3.42 -5.50
N ALA A 267 -7.20 -3.31 -5.17
CA ALA A 267 -8.03 -2.16 -5.53
C ALA A 267 -7.57 -0.86 -4.88
N GLN A 268 -7.24 -0.90 -3.58
CA GLN A 268 -6.76 0.25 -2.82
C GLN A 268 -5.39 0.73 -3.31
N LEU A 269 -4.41 -0.18 -3.47
CA LEU A 269 -3.06 0.14 -3.94
C LEU A 269 -3.08 0.64 -5.39
N ALA A 270 -3.91 0.05 -6.26
CA ALA A 270 -4.09 0.54 -7.62
C ALA A 270 -4.78 1.92 -7.64
N GLY A 271 -5.81 2.13 -6.82
CA GLY A 271 -6.47 3.43 -6.67
C GLY A 271 -5.50 4.52 -6.18
N LEU A 272 -4.68 4.20 -5.18
CA LEU A 272 -3.66 5.10 -4.66
C LEU A 272 -2.57 5.40 -5.69
N SER A 273 -2.12 4.38 -6.43
CA SER A 273 -1.20 4.57 -7.56
C SER A 273 -1.81 5.50 -8.61
N GLY A 274 -3.09 5.32 -8.95
CA GLY A 274 -3.83 6.19 -9.86
C GLY A 274 -3.88 7.65 -9.38
N MET A 275 -4.16 7.87 -8.10
CA MET A 275 -4.13 9.21 -7.49
C MET A 275 -2.73 9.85 -7.55
N ILE A 276 -1.68 9.07 -7.28
CA ILE A 276 -0.30 9.56 -7.37
C ILE A 276 0.08 9.91 -8.81
N MET A 277 -0.34 9.10 -9.80
CA MET A 277 -0.11 9.40 -11.22
C MET A 277 -0.83 10.67 -11.68
N ILE A 278 -2.01 11.01 -11.13
CA ILE A 278 -2.65 12.33 -11.36
C ILE A 278 -1.73 13.46 -10.89
N ASN A 279 -1.13 13.33 -9.70
CA ASN A 279 -0.24 14.34 -9.14
C ASN A 279 1.06 14.48 -9.95
N LEU A 280 1.53 13.39 -10.56
CA LEU A 280 2.70 13.35 -11.44
C LEU A 280 2.42 13.77 -12.88
N GLY A 281 1.16 14.03 -13.26
CA GLY A 281 0.77 14.48 -14.60
C GLY A 281 0.53 13.37 -15.63
N ASP A 282 0.90 12.11 -15.36
CA ASP A 282 0.68 10.99 -16.28
C ASP A 282 -0.74 10.40 -16.13
N HIS A 283 -1.68 11.11 -16.75
CA HIS A 283 -3.10 10.75 -16.76
C HIS A 283 -3.40 9.44 -17.51
N ARG A 284 -2.54 9.01 -18.45
CA ARG A 284 -2.72 7.74 -19.19
C ARG A 284 -2.46 6.56 -18.27
N MET A 285 -1.37 6.63 -17.49
CA MET A 285 -1.08 5.61 -16.50
C MET A 285 -2.08 5.66 -15.34
N ALA A 286 -2.52 6.85 -14.91
CA ALA A 286 -3.60 6.99 -13.92
C ALA A 286 -4.86 6.21 -14.32
N ARG A 287 -5.35 6.37 -15.56
CA ARG A 287 -6.49 5.61 -16.10
C ARG A 287 -6.25 4.10 -16.08
N SER A 288 -5.02 3.68 -16.39
CA SER A 288 -4.65 2.26 -16.40
C SER A 288 -4.72 1.67 -14.99
N PHE A 289 -4.20 2.36 -13.98
CA PHE A 289 -4.29 1.96 -12.58
C PHE A 289 -5.73 1.94 -12.06
N PHE A 290 -6.55 2.95 -12.36
CA PHE A 290 -7.97 2.92 -11.96
C PHE A 290 -8.75 1.78 -12.63
N ARG A 291 -8.43 1.43 -13.88
CA ARG A 291 -9.01 0.24 -14.54
C ARG A 291 -8.63 -1.05 -13.80
N THR A 292 -7.37 -1.20 -13.41
CA THR A 292 -6.93 -2.33 -12.57
C THR A 292 -7.67 -2.34 -11.24
N GLY A 293 -7.77 -1.19 -10.57
CA GLY A 293 -8.45 -1.07 -9.29
C GLY A 293 -9.94 -1.42 -9.35
N ARG A 294 -10.64 -1.03 -10.42
CA ARG A 294 -12.05 -1.43 -10.64
C ARG A 294 -12.19 -2.94 -10.80
N THR A 295 -11.31 -3.55 -11.62
CA THR A 295 -11.31 -5.00 -11.84
C THR A 295 -11.15 -5.73 -10.50
N ALA A 296 -10.22 -5.28 -9.66
CA ALA A 296 -10.02 -5.86 -8.32
C ALA A 296 -11.21 -5.59 -7.37
N ALA A 297 -11.79 -4.39 -7.38
CA ALA A 297 -12.96 -4.05 -6.55
C ALA A 297 -14.22 -4.82 -6.96
N ASP A 298 -14.35 -5.18 -8.25
CA ASP A 298 -15.45 -6.01 -8.73
C ASP A 298 -15.40 -7.43 -8.14
N GLU A 299 -14.22 -7.95 -7.80
CA GLU A 299 -14.07 -9.26 -7.16
C GLU A 299 -14.41 -9.29 -5.65
N THR A 300 -14.54 -8.14 -4.98
CA THR A 300 -14.74 -8.11 -3.51
C THR A 300 -16.20 -8.10 -3.07
N GLY A 301 -17.14 -7.82 -3.97
CA GLY A 301 -18.54 -7.54 -3.59
C GLY A 301 -18.75 -6.21 -2.84
N ASP A 302 -17.69 -5.47 -2.51
CA ASP A 302 -17.74 -4.24 -1.72
C ASP A 302 -18.18 -3.05 -2.57
N ARG A 303 -19.43 -2.63 -2.38
CA ARG A 303 -20.03 -1.50 -3.10
C ARG A 303 -19.35 -0.17 -2.80
N ALA A 304 -18.89 0.04 -1.56
CA ALA A 304 -18.23 1.28 -1.16
C ALA A 304 -16.87 1.39 -1.85
N LEU A 305 -16.11 0.30 -1.92
CA LEU A 305 -14.82 0.24 -2.60
C LEU A 305 -14.96 0.47 -4.12
N ARG A 306 -15.90 -0.21 -4.78
CA ARG A 306 -16.17 -0.02 -6.22
C ARG A 306 -16.55 1.43 -6.54
N ALA A 307 -17.40 2.02 -5.70
CA ALA A 307 -17.78 3.41 -5.82
C ALA A 307 -16.58 4.35 -5.59
N TRP A 308 -15.78 4.11 -4.55
CA TRP A 308 -14.59 4.91 -4.25
C TRP A 308 -13.59 4.93 -5.42
N VAL A 309 -13.25 3.78 -5.99
CA VAL A 309 -12.36 3.72 -7.16
C VAL A 309 -12.93 4.53 -8.32
N THR A 310 -14.24 4.42 -8.56
CA THR A 310 -14.92 5.14 -9.66
C THR A 310 -14.99 6.66 -9.40
N ALA A 311 -15.22 7.09 -8.16
CA ALA A 311 -15.19 8.50 -7.77
C ALA A 311 -13.80 9.10 -7.96
N ARG A 312 -12.75 8.37 -7.56
CA ARG A 312 -11.34 8.79 -7.73
C ARG A 312 -10.94 8.83 -9.20
N GLU A 313 -11.34 7.83 -10.00
CA GLU A 313 -11.11 7.83 -11.46
C GLU A 313 -11.73 9.05 -12.14
N ALA A 314 -12.90 9.51 -11.69
CA ALA A 314 -13.58 10.68 -12.25
C ALA A 314 -12.73 11.96 -12.16
N LEU A 315 -11.74 12.01 -11.26
CA LEU A 315 -10.80 13.12 -11.17
C LEU A 315 -9.84 13.20 -12.37
N VAL A 316 -9.55 12.07 -13.03
CA VAL A 316 -8.65 12.08 -14.19
C VAL A 316 -9.20 12.93 -15.35
N PRO A 317 -10.41 12.66 -15.89
CA PRO A 317 -10.99 13.53 -16.91
C PRO A 317 -11.36 14.92 -16.37
N LEU A 318 -11.59 15.08 -15.07
CA LEU A 318 -11.86 16.39 -14.47
C LEU A 318 -10.65 17.33 -14.59
N TYR A 319 -9.43 16.82 -14.40
CA TYR A 319 -8.19 17.61 -14.49
C TYR A 319 -7.59 17.63 -15.91
N TYR A 320 -7.62 16.49 -16.61
CA TYR A 320 -6.85 16.29 -17.85
C TYR A 320 -7.70 15.84 -19.05
N GLY A 321 -9.04 15.93 -19.00
CA GLY A 321 -9.89 15.40 -20.06
C GLY A 321 -11.23 16.11 -20.22
N ASP A 322 -12.23 15.36 -20.69
CA ASP A 322 -13.58 15.87 -20.94
C ASP A 322 -14.41 15.88 -19.64
N PRO A 323 -14.91 17.05 -19.17
CA PRO A 323 -15.78 17.13 -18.01
C PRO A 323 -17.07 16.29 -18.13
N ARG A 324 -17.53 15.96 -19.35
CA ARG A 324 -18.68 15.05 -19.54
C ARG A 324 -18.37 13.64 -19.04
N GLU A 325 -17.15 13.18 -19.26
CA GLU A 325 -16.69 11.88 -18.78
C GLU A 325 -16.62 11.88 -17.25
N ALA A 326 -16.06 12.94 -16.65
CA ALA A 326 -16.03 13.12 -15.20
C ALA A 326 -17.44 13.08 -14.59
N LEU A 327 -18.40 13.78 -15.19
CA LEU A 327 -19.79 13.80 -14.76
C LEU A 327 -20.43 12.39 -14.81
N ASN A 328 -20.16 11.63 -15.87
CA ASN A 328 -20.71 10.28 -16.04
C ASN A 328 -20.11 9.31 -15.02
N LEU A 329 -18.80 9.36 -14.78
CA LEU A 329 -18.13 8.54 -13.76
C LEU A 329 -18.63 8.88 -12.35
N ALA A 330 -18.81 10.17 -12.04
CA ALA A 330 -19.34 10.60 -10.75
C ALA A 330 -20.77 10.07 -10.51
N LYS A 331 -21.65 10.14 -11.52
CA LYS A 331 -23.00 9.54 -11.44
C LYS A 331 -22.93 8.03 -11.22
N LYS A 332 -22.11 7.32 -12.00
CA LYS A 332 -21.90 5.88 -11.86
C LYS A 332 -21.40 5.50 -10.46
N SER A 333 -20.45 6.25 -9.93
CA SER A 333 -19.95 6.07 -8.56
C SER A 333 -21.07 6.19 -7.53
N ARG A 334 -21.92 7.21 -7.65
CA ARG A 334 -23.07 7.40 -6.74
C ARG A 334 -24.04 6.21 -6.83
N ASP A 335 -24.35 5.75 -8.04
CA ASP A 335 -25.26 4.62 -8.25
C ASP A 335 -24.68 3.32 -7.64
N MET A 336 -23.37 3.10 -7.77
CA MET A 336 -22.65 2.00 -7.13
C MET A 336 -22.75 2.07 -5.60
N ALA A 337 -22.49 3.25 -5.02
CA ALA A 337 -22.56 3.47 -3.57
C ALA A 337 -23.99 3.31 -3.01
N GLY A 338 -25.02 3.62 -3.79
CA GLY A 338 -26.42 3.43 -3.40
C GLY A 338 -26.84 4.28 -2.21
N GLN A 339 -27.07 3.65 -1.04
CA GLN A 339 -27.36 4.32 0.23
C GLN A 339 -26.29 4.04 1.29
N THR A 340 -25.22 3.33 0.94
CA THR A 340 -24.15 2.98 1.87
C THR A 340 -23.37 4.25 2.26
N PRO A 341 -23.34 4.63 3.55
CA PRO A 341 -22.51 5.74 4.01
C PRO A 341 -21.04 5.43 3.76
N CYS A 342 -20.39 6.17 2.87
CA CYS A 342 -18.99 5.98 2.49
C CYS A 342 -18.43 7.23 1.81
N ALA A 343 -17.11 7.32 1.67
CA ALA A 343 -16.42 8.43 1.01
C ALA A 343 -16.98 8.77 -0.38
N ALA A 344 -17.35 7.76 -1.16
CA ALA A 344 -17.88 7.96 -2.50
C ALA A 344 -19.24 8.68 -2.53
N GLN A 345 -20.10 8.51 -1.50
CA GLN A 345 -21.37 9.23 -1.39
C GLN A 345 -21.17 10.73 -1.20
N ALA A 346 -20.11 11.14 -0.50
CA ALA A 346 -19.78 12.54 -0.30
C ALA A 346 -19.00 13.12 -1.49
N MET A 347 -18.01 12.39 -2.00
CA MET A 347 -17.12 12.88 -3.05
C MET A 347 -17.79 12.96 -4.42
N ALA A 348 -18.57 11.95 -4.82
CA ALA A 348 -19.13 11.90 -6.16
C ALA A 348 -20.03 13.11 -6.49
N PRO A 349 -20.97 13.55 -5.62
CA PRO A 349 -21.76 14.75 -5.89
C PRO A 349 -20.92 16.04 -5.98
N VAL A 350 -19.76 16.12 -5.33
CA VAL A 350 -18.83 17.25 -5.50
C VAL A 350 -18.19 17.21 -6.89
N VAL A 351 -17.74 16.04 -7.34
CA VAL A 351 -17.22 15.87 -8.71
C VAL A 351 -18.29 16.18 -9.75
N GLU A 352 -19.55 15.79 -9.52
CA GLU A 352 -20.69 16.20 -10.37
C GLU A 352 -20.80 17.72 -10.46
N ALA A 353 -20.77 18.42 -9.31
CA ALA A 353 -20.87 19.88 -9.28
C ALA A 353 -19.74 20.56 -10.05
N ARG A 354 -18.50 20.09 -9.87
CA ARG A 354 -17.31 20.61 -10.57
C ARG A 354 -17.41 20.37 -12.08
N ALA A 355 -17.79 19.17 -12.50
CA ALA A 355 -17.97 18.83 -13.90
C ALA A 355 -19.09 19.68 -14.56
N LEU A 356 -20.24 19.84 -13.90
CA LEU A 356 -21.34 20.69 -14.38
C LEU A 356 -20.90 22.15 -14.56
N ALA A 357 -20.09 22.67 -13.63
CA ALA A 357 -19.55 24.02 -13.70
C ALA A 357 -18.59 24.19 -14.89
N MET A 358 -17.77 23.19 -15.20
CA MET A 358 -16.87 23.21 -16.35
C MET A 358 -17.60 23.14 -17.69
N LEU A 359 -18.69 22.37 -17.79
CA LEU A 359 -19.42 22.16 -19.05
C LEU A 359 -20.16 23.39 -19.56
N SER A 360 -20.57 24.28 -18.66
CA SER A 360 -21.57 25.28 -18.99
C SER A 360 -20.99 26.64 -19.37
N GLY A 361 -19.70 26.87 -19.08
CA GLY A 361 -19.19 28.22 -18.89
C GLY A 361 -19.92 28.92 -17.72
N ALA A 362 -19.35 29.99 -17.18
CA ALA A 362 -19.90 30.63 -15.99
C ALA A 362 -21.39 31.06 -16.16
N GLY A 363 -22.20 30.91 -15.10
CA GLY A 363 -23.39 31.75 -14.89
C GLY A 363 -24.77 31.29 -15.41
N LYS A 364 -24.94 30.09 -16.00
CA LYS A 364 -26.30 29.61 -16.33
C LYS A 364 -27.05 29.21 -15.06
N LYS A 365 -28.14 29.91 -14.73
CA LYS A 365 -28.92 29.71 -13.49
C LYS A 365 -29.26 28.25 -13.20
N ASP A 366 -29.76 27.51 -14.19
CA ASP A 366 -30.12 26.10 -14.02
C ASP A 366 -28.92 25.21 -13.65
N VAL A 367 -27.74 25.53 -14.17
CA VAL A 367 -26.49 24.81 -13.89
C VAL A 367 -26.00 25.13 -12.49
N VAL A 368 -26.05 26.41 -12.11
CA VAL A 368 -25.75 26.85 -10.74
C VAL A 368 -26.64 26.13 -9.74
N ASP A 369 -27.94 26.06 -10.00
CA ASP A 369 -28.90 25.38 -9.11
C ASP A 369 -28.64 23.86 -9.05
N GLN A 370 -28.30 23.23 -10.19
CA GLN A 370 -27.93 21.80 -10.22
C GLN A 370 -26.65 21.52 -9.42
N ALA A 371 -25.62 22.35 -9.58
CA ALA A 371 -24.36 22.22 -8.88
C ALA A 371 -24.53 22.48 -7.37
N LYS A 372 -25.27 23.53 -6.97
CA LYS A 372 -25.60 23.80 -5.56
C LYS A 372 -26.38 22.65 -4.92
N ARG A 373 -27.33 22.03 -5.65
CA ARG A 373 -28.02 20.81 -5.18
C ARG A 373 -27.06 19.64 -4.99
N ALA A 374 -26.11 19.45 -5.90
CA ALA A 374 -25.11 18.39 -5.79
C ALA A 374 -24.18 18.61 -4.58
N LEU A 375 -23.73 19.86 -4.35
CA LEU A 375 -22.95 20.24 -3.16
C LEU A 375 -23.75 20.06 -1.86
N SER A 376 -25.04 20.36 -1.84
CA SER A 376 -25.91 20.08 -0.68
C SER A 376 -25.99 18.58 -0.38
N ARG A 377 -26.11 17.73 -1.40
CA ARG A 377 -26.05 16.27 -1.22
C ARG A 377 -24.71 15.81 -0.67
N ALA A 378 -23.60 16.35 -1.19
CA ALA A 378 -22.27 16.04 -0.70
C ALA A 378 -22.12 16.32 0.80
N ARG A 379 -22.56 17.51 1.26
CA ARG A 379 -22.51 17.88 2.69
C ARG A 379 -23.36 16.94 3.55
N ALA A 380 -24.58 16.63 3.11
CA ALA A 380 -25.45 15.70 3.83
C ALA A 380 -24.83 14.31 3.94
N ALA A 381 -24.26 13.79 2.84
CA ALA A 381 -23.57 12.51 2.82
C ALA A 381 -22.32 12.50 3.71
N PHE A 382 -21.52 13.57 3.67
CA PHE A 382 -20.33 13.73 4.51
C PHE A 382 -20.68 13.64 6.01
N SER A 383 -21.75 14.32 6.45
CA SER A 383 -22.19 14.25 7.86
C SER A 383 -22.64 12.86 8.32
N GLN A 384 -22.96 11.96 7.39
CA GLN A 384 -23.33 10.57 7.69
C GLN A 384 -22.15 9.59 7.55
N MET A 385 -20.98 10.04 7.09
CA MET A 385 -19.80 9.19 6.97
C MET A 385 -19.23 8.84 8.35
N PRO A 386 -18.68 7.62 8.52
CA PRO A 386 -17.90 7.27 9.72
C PRO A 386 -16.79 8.29 9.98
N ALA A 387 -16.56 8.65 11.25
CA ALA A 387 -15.56 9.65 11.62
C ALA A 387 -14.14 9.30 11.12
N VAL A 388 -13.77 8.01 11.16
CA VAL A 388 -12.48 7.53 10.63
C VAL A 388 -12.29 7.84 9.14
N ASP A 389 -13.36 7.79 8.35
CA ASP A 389 -13.32 8.11 6.92
C ASP A 389 -13.32 9.63 6.67
N GLN A 390 -13.77 10.44 7.64
CA GLN A 390 -13.70 11.90 7.57
C GLN A 390 -12.29 12.43 7.84
N ASP A 391 -11.41 11.62 8.45
CA ASP A 391 -10.03 11.97 8.74
C ASP A 391 -9.02 11.38 7.72
N ASP A 392 -9.46 10.46 6.85
CA ASP A 392 -8.62 9.82 5.84
C ASP A 392 -8.66 10.57 4.50
N ALA A 393 -7.53 11.13 4.09
CA ALA A 393 -7.41 11.91 2.85
C ALA A 393 -7.37 11.08 1.56
N ALA A 394 -7.06 9.78 1.65
CA ALA A 394 -6.83 8.88 0.54
C ALA A 394 -8.02 7.92 0.32
N PHE A 395 -8.34 7.08 1.30
CA PHE A 395 -9.44 6.11 1.21
C PHE A 395 -10.76 6.72 1.70
N GLY A 396 -10.68 7.72 2.58
CA GLY A 396 -11.81 8.52 3.03
C GLY A 396 -12.08 9.74 2.16
N TYR A 397 -12.73 10.72 2.77
CA TYR A 397 -12.92 12.06 2.21
C TYR A 397 -13.03 13.05 3.36
N THR A 398 -12.13 14.03 3.39
CA THR A 398 -11.98 14.92 4.56
C THR A 398 -12.78 16.22 4.45
N GLU A 399 -13.06 16.84 5.59
CA GLU A 399 -13.76 18.13 5.61
C GLU A 399 -12.97 19.19 4.82
N ARG A 400 -11.65 19.27 4.99
CA ARG A 400 -10.80 20.21 4.24
C ARG A 400 -10.86 20.01 2.72
N GLN A 401 -10.97 18.76 2.24
CA GLN A 401 -11.17 18.44 0.82
C GLN A 401 -12.56 18.84 0.34
N LEU A 402 -13.60 18.61 1.17
CA LEU A 402 -14.96 19.02 0.87
C LEU A 402 -15.06 20.54 0.67
N TYR A 403 -14.50 21.35 1.58
CA TYR A 403 -14.53 22.82 1.44
C TYR A 403 -13.74 23.28 0.21
N PHE A 404 -12.54 22.75 0.01
CA PHE A 404 -11.74 23.07 -1.18
C PHE A 404 -12.53 22.79 -2.47
N HIS A 405 -13.03 21.56 -2.64
CA HIS A 405 -13.69 21.15 -3.87
C HIS A 405 -15.05 21.85 -4.06
N GLN A 406 -15.74 22.22 -2.98
CA GLN A 406 -16.92 23.09 -3.02
C GLN A 406 -16.56 24.49 -3.54
N GLY A 407 -15.46 25.06 -3.03
CA GLY A 407 -14.92 26.33 -3.49
C GLY A 407 -14.57 26.30 -4.99
N ASP A 408 -13.78 25.32 -5.46
CA ASP A 408 -13.42 25.16 -6.89
C ASP A 408 -14.68 25.12 -7.78
N ALA A 409 -15.72 24.40 -7.37
CA ALA A 409 -16.99 24.39 -8.10
C ALA A 409 -17.64 25.78 -8.18
N LEU A 410 -17.71 26.50 -7.05
CA LEU A 410 -18.32 27.83 -6.98
C LEU A 410 -17.53 28.88 -7.77
N VAL A 411 -16.20 28.82 -7.77
CA VAL A 411 -15.34 29.68 -8.60
C VAL A 411 -15.69 29.51 -10.08
N ARG A 412 -15.78 28.26 -10.56
CA ARG A 412 -16.11 27.98 -11.97
C ARG A 412 -17.52 28.42 -12.35
N LEU A 413 -18.45 28.38 -11.41
CA LEU A 413 -19.82 28.87 -11.60
C LEU A 413 -19.92 30.41 -11.61
N GLY A 414 -18.83 31.13 -11.29
CA GLY A 414 -18.82 32.58 -11.18
C GLY A 414 -19.37 33.11 -9.85
N GLN A 415 -19.55 32.26 -8.84
CA GLN A 415 -20.07 32.63 -7.52
C GLN A 415 -18.93 33.13 -6.62
N ALA A 416 -18.20 34.17 -7.05
CA ALA A 416 -16.92 34.58 -6.46
C ALA A 416 -16.97 34.86 -4.95
N MET A 417 -17.96 35.64 -4.49
CA MET A 417 -18.10 35.98 -3.06
C MET A 417 -18.33 34.74 -2.18
N GLU A 418 -19.24 33.85 -2.59
CA GLU A 418 -19.51 32.60 -1.86
C GLU A 418 -18.30 31.67 -1.91
N ALA A 419 -17.62 31.61 -3.04
CA ALA A 419 -16.42 30.80 -3.22
C ALA A 419 -15.27 31.28 -2.32
N ASP A 420 -14.98 32.59 -2.28
CA ASP A 420 -13.87 33.12 -1.49
C ASP A 420 -14.04 32.85 0.01
N LEU A 421 -15.26 32.99 0.54
CA LEU A 421 -15.59 32.67 1.92
C LEU A 421 -15.32 31.18 2.26
N ILE A 422 -15.77 30.27 1.39
CA ILE A 422 -15.58 28.82 1.58
C ILE A 422 -14.11 28.43 1.45
N LEU A 423 -13.38 29.04 0.50
CA LEU A 423 -11.96 28.80 0.28
C LEU A 423 -11.11 29.33 1.44
N GLU A 424 -11.48 30.46 2.03
CA GLU A 424 -10.84 30.97 3.26
C GLU A 424 -11.05 30.02 4.44
N GLN A 425 -12.27 29.50 4.62
CA GLN A 425 -12.56 28.47 5.62
C GLN A 425 -11.80 27.17 5.35
N ALA A 426 -11.56 26.81 4.09
CA ALA A 426 -10.74 25.66 3.75
C ALA A 426 -9.29 25.86 4.23
N LEU A 427 -8.70 27.03 3.97
CA LEU A 427 -7.30 27.34 4.33
C LEU A 427 -7.02 27.23 5.83
N THR A 428 -7.98 27.55 6.70
CA THR A 428 -7.79 27.43 8.16
C THR A 428 -7.67 25.98 8.65
N LYS A 429 -8.03 25.00 7.80
CA LYS A 429 -7.96 23.56 8.10
C LYS A 429 -6.68 22.89 7.61
N TYR A 430 -5.81 23.59 6.88
CA TYR A 430 -4.54 23.04 6.41
C TYR A 430 -3.38 23.45 7.31
N GLY A 431 -2.46 22.52 7.53
CA GLY A 431 -1.26 22.73 8.34
C GLY A 431 -0.08 23.26 7.52
N PRO A 432 1.05 23.59 8.19
CA PRO A 432 2.23 24.14 7.52
C PRO A 432 2.95 23.14 6.58
N SER A 433 2.71 21.83 6.74
CA SER A 433 3.26 20.78 5.85
C SER A 433 2.39 20.54 4.61
N ASP A 434 1.15 21.03 4.59
CA ASP A 434 0.26 20.91 3.43
C ASP A 434 0.62 22.00 2.40
N TRP A 435 0.95 21.60 1.18
CA TRP A 435 1.34 22.55 0.13
C TRP A 435 0.44 22.48 -1.10
N LEU A 436 0.03 21.28 -1.55
CA LEU A 436 -0.69 21.11 -2.81
C LEU A 436 -2.08 21.78 -2.80
N ASP A 437 -2.98 21.31 -1.94
CA ASP A 437 -4.35 21.84 -1.85
C ASP A 437 -4.38 23.33 -1.44
N PRO A 438 -3.60 23.81 -0.44
CA PRO A 438 -3.53 25.24 -0.13
C PRO A 438 -3.08 26.10 -1.29
N THR A 439 -2.19 25.61 -2.15
CA THR A 439 -1.75 26.34 -3.35
C THR A 439 -2.89 26.43 -4.36
N LEU A 440 -3.59 25.32 -4.64
CA LEU A 440 -4.77 25.32 -5.52
C LEU A 440 -5.86 26.27 -5.00
N ILE A 441 -6.13 26.24 -3.69
CA ILE A 441 -7.10 27.13 -3.05
C ILE A 441 -6.71 28.60 -3.25
N LYS A 442 -5.45 28.99 -3.03
CA LYS A 442 -4.99 30.37 -3.23
C LYS A 442 -5.12 30.82 -4.69
N LEU A 443 -4.85 29.93 -5.66
CA LEU A 443 -5.06 30.22 -7.08
C LEU A 443 -6.55 30.36 -7.43
N ASP A 444 -7.42 29.55 -6.83
CA ASP A 444 -8.87 29.70 -6.98
C ASP A 444 -9.37 31.03 -6.37
N ARG A 445 -8.80 31.48 -5.25
CA ARG A 445 -9.06 32.82 -4.69
C ARG A 445 -8.58 33.95 -5.61
N ALA A 446 -7.42 33.80 -6.24
CA ALA A 446 -6.97 34.74 -7.28
C ALA A 446 -7.99 34.82 -8.43
N LYS A 447 -8.54 33.67 -8.83
CA LYS A 447 -9.60 33.61 -9.86
C LYS A 447 -10.90 34.27 -9.41
N CYS A 448 -11.28 34.20 -8.13
CA CYS A 448 -12.37 35.02 -7.58
C CYS A 448 -12.13 36.52 -7.83
N LYS A 449 -10.92 37.01 -7.58
CA LYS A 449 -10.55 38.42 -7.83
C LYS A 449 -10.63 38.79 -9.30
N VAL A 450 -10.22 37.89 -10.21
CA VAL A 450 -10.45 38.09 -11.64
C VAL A 450 -11.94 38.23 -11.94
N ILE A 451 -12.81 37.38 -11.38
CA ILE A 451 -14.27 37.43 -11.60
C ILE A 451 -14.85 38.76 -11.11
N GLU A 452 -14.44 39.21 -9.91
CA GLU A 452 -14.82 40.49 -9.29
C GLU A 452 -14.30 41.72 -10.06
N GLY A 453 -13.29 41.55 -10.91
CA GLY A 453 -12.71 42.63 -11.72
C GLY A 453 -11.44 43.26 -11.13
N ASP A 454 -10.95 42.76 -10.00
CA ASP A 454 -9.71 43.20 -9.37
C ASP A 454 -8.52 42.39 -9.92
N LEU A 455 -8.08 42.75 -11.13
CA LEU A 455 -7.00 42.05 -11.84
C LEU A 455 -5.64 42.22 -11.15
N GLN A 456 -5.41 43.38 -10.53
CA GLN A 456 -4.18 43.69 -9.82
C GLN A 456 -4.02 42.76 -8.60
N GLU A 457 -5.06 42.62 -7.78
CA GLU A 457 -5.03 41.73 -6.62
C GLU A 457 -4.97 40.26 -7.03
N ALA A 458 -5.68 39.88 -8.10
CA ALA A 458 -5.61 38.53 -8.66
C ALA A 458 -4.18 38.13 -9.01
N LEU A 459 -3.48 38.98 -9.77
CA LEU A 459 -2.09 38.75 -10.16
C LEU A 459 -1.15 38.76 -8.96
N ARG A 460 -1.38 39.63 -7.96
CA ARG A 460 -0.59 39.66 -6.73
C ARG A 460 -0.70 38.34 -5.96
N ILE A 461 -1.92 37.86 -5.71
CA ILE A 461 -2.15 36.58 -5.01
C ILE A 461 -1.52 35.43 -5.79
N ALA A 462 -1.75 35.37 -7.10
CA ALA A 462 -1.27 34.28 -7.94
C ALA A 462 0.27 34.25 -8.00
N ARG A 463 0.92 35.41 -8.16
CA ARG A 463 2.38 35.53 -8.17
C ARG A 463 3.01 35.11 -6.85
N VAL A 464 2.55 35.68 -5.72
CA VAL A 464 3.05 35.33 -4.38
C VAL A 464 2.87 33.84 -4.09
N THR A 465 1.77 33.26 -4.56
CA THR A 465 1.48 31.83 -4.39
C THR A 465 2.50 30.96 -5.14
N VAL A 466 2.83 31.29 -6.39
CA VAL A 466 3.80 30.52 -7.19
C VAL A 466 5.24 30.76 -6.72
N GLU A 467 5.60 31.99 -6.35
CA GLU A 467 6.93 32.32 -5.81
C GLU A 467 7.19 31.64 -4.46
N GLY A 468 6.15 31.38 -3.67
CA GLY A 468 6.23 30.67 -2.40
C GLY A 468 6.39 29.15 -2.51
N LEU A 469 6.35 28.58 -3.72
CA LEU A 469 6.58 27.14 -3.94
C LEU A 469 8.08 26.84 -3.86
N GLY A 470 8.46 25.85 -3.04
CA GLY A 470 9.84 25.38 -2.95
C GLY A 470 10.36 24.79 -4.27
N GLU A 471 11.69 24.68 -4.40
CA GLU A 471 12.32 24.04 -5.56
C GLU A 471 11.77 22.63 -5.78
N GLY A 472 11.30 22.34 -7.00
CA GLY A 472 10.68 21.06 -7.35
C GLY A 472 9.18 20.91 -7.03
N CYS A 473 8.55 21.87 -6.34
CA CYS A 473 7.11 21.83 -6.00
C CYS A 473 6.21 22.45 -7.08
N ARG A 474 6.46 22.14 -8.37
CA ARG A 474 5.67 22.65 -9.51
C ARG A 474 5.05 21.52 -10.36
N PRO A 475 4.23 20.62 -9.78
CA PRO A 475 3.50 19.61 -10.56
C PRO A 475 2.56 20.26 -11.59
N ASP A 476 2.33 19.56 -12.70
CA ASP A 476 1.54 20.04 -13.84
C ASP A 476 0.14 20.54 -13.44
N ILE A 477 -0.52 19.86 -12.49
CA ILE A 477 -1.84 20.26 -11.98
C ILE A 477 -1.86 21.68 -11.39
N LEU A 478 -0.79 22.09 -10.71
CA LEU A 478 -0.65 23.45 -10.16
C LEU A 478 -0.37 24.44 -11.28
N MET A 479 0.53 24.09 -12.19
CA MET A 479 0.92 24.97 -13.28
C MET A 479 -0.26 25.24 -14.22
N GLN A 480 -1.04 24.22 -14.55
CA GLN A 480 -2.27 24.38 -15.34
C GLN A 480 -3.24 25.35 -14.66
N ARG A 481 -3.41 25.26 -13.33
CA ARG A 481 -4.25 26.19 -12.58
C ARG A 481 -3.71 27.62 -12.60
N ALA A 482 -2.40 27.80 -12.47
CA ALA A 482 -1.75 29.10 -12.55
C ALA A 482 -1.93 29.74 -13.95
N TYR A 483 -1.74 28.96 -15.01
CA TYR A 483 -2.00 29.40 -16.38
C TYR A 483 -3.48 29.72 -16.64
N GLU A 484 -4.43 29.03 -15.99
CA GLU A 484 -5.85 29.41 -16.06
C GLU A 484 -6.11 30.82 -15.51
N VAL A 485 -5.39 31.24 -14.46
CA VAL A 485 -5.49 32.61 -13.92
C VAL A 485 -4.92 33.62 -14.91
N ALA A 486 -3.74 33.35 -15.47
CA ALA A 486 -3.12 34.21 -16.47
C ALA A 486 -4.05 34.41 -17.68
N LYS A 487 -4.60 33.33 -18.23
CA LYS A 487 -5.55 33.37 -19.35
C LYS A 487 -6.83 34.12 -18.99
N ALA A 488 -7.33 33.99 -17.76
CA ALA A 488 -8.52 34.70 -17.33
C ALA A 488 -8.29 36.22 -17.23
N VAL A 489 -7.09 36.64 -16.81
CA VAL A 489 -6.67 38.05 -16.82
C VAL A 489 -6.48 38.55 -18.25
N GLU A 490 -5.75 37.81 -19.08
CA GLU A 490 -5.52 38.13 -20.50
C GLU A 490 -6.83 38.34 -21.26
N ASN A 491 -7.84 37.49 -21.04
CA ASN A 491 -9.16 37.65 -21.66
C ASN A 491 -9.90 38.94 -21.24
N LYS A 492 -9.57 39.52 -20.09
CA LYS A 492 -10.19 40.76 -19.58
C LYS A 492 -9.37 42.00 -19.94
N ASP A 493 -8.05 41.91 -19.82
CA ASP A 493 -7.10 42.98 -20.11
C ASP A 493 -5.74 42.38 -20.57
N PRO A 494 -5.54 42.21 -21.88
CA PRO A 494 -4.31 41.64 -22.45
C PRO A 494 -3.05 42.47 -22.14
N ASP A 495 -3.20 43.79 -21.99
CA ASP A 495 -2.08 44.73 -21.82
C ASP A 495 -1.82 45.07 -20.33
N HIS A 496 -2.45 44.34 -19.40
CA HIS A 496 -2.31 44.59 -17.98
C HIS A 496 -0.83 44.52 -17.55
N PRO A 497 -0.26 45.55 -16.91
CA PRO A 497 1.19 45.67 -16.69
C PRO A 497 1.76 44.54 -15.81
N GLY A 498 0.93 43.98 -14.92
CA GLY A 498 1.32 42.84 -14.06
C GLY A 498 1.30 41.47 -14.74
N LEU A 499 0.67 41.32 -15.93
CA LEU A 499 0.47 40.01 -16.57
C LEU A 499 1.79 39.42 -17.06
N ARG A 500 2.64 40.24 -17.69
CA ARG A 500 3.97 39.81 -18.16
C ARG A 500 4.85 39.30 -17.03
N ALA A 501 4.93 40.06 -15.93
CA ALA A 501 5.71 39.67 -14.77
C ALA A 501 5.22 38.34 -14.17
N TYR A 502 3.91 38.11 -14.15
CA TYR A 502 3.35 36.84 -13.69
C TYR A 502 3.70 35.67 -14.62
N LEU A 503 3.58 35.86 -15.94
CA LEU A 503 3.98 34.85 -16.93
C LEU A 503 5.47 34.50 -16.81
N ASP A 504 6.34 35.47 -16.57
CA ASP A 504 7.78 35.23 -16.35
C ASP A 504 8.02 34.34 -15.12
N THR A 505 7.24 34.53 -14.03
CA THR A 505 7.28 33.66 -12.84
C THR A 505 6.89 32.21 -13.16
N LEU A 506 5.91 32.00 -14.05
CA LEU A 506 5.47 30.66 -14.46
C LEU A 506 6.52 29.94 -15.31
N HIS A 507 7.21 30.68 -16.18
CA HIS A 507 8.25 30.14 -17.07
C HIS A 507 9.61 29.96 -16.40
N ALA A 508 9.88 30.60 -15.25
CA ALA A 508 11.10 30.38 -14.49
C ALA A 508 11.23 28.89 -14.13
N ALA A 509 12.09 28.18 -14.86
CA ALA A 509 12.36 26.77 -14.65
C ALA A 509 12.97 26.54 -13.26
N PRO A 510 12.78 25.36 -12.63
CA PRO A 510 13.68 24.97 -11.55
C PRO A 510 15.09 24.92 -12.13
N VAL A 511 16.03 25.65 -11.52
CA VAL A 511 17.45 25.51 -11.83
C VAL A 511 17.87 24.12 -11.34
N THR A 512 17.86 23.13 -12.24
CA THR A 512 18.61 21.88 -12.10
C THR A 512 18.76 21.24 -13.49
N GLU A 513 19.71 21.78 -14.25
CA GLU A 513 20.32 21.07 -15.37
C GLU A 513 21.36 20.10 -14.77
N ALA A 514 20.92 18.89 -14.38
CA ALA A 514 21.82 17.76 -14.30
C ALA A 514 21.72 17.04 -15.65
N ALA A 515 22.68 17.32 -16.52
CA ALA A 515 22.83 16.73 -17.84
C ALA A 515 22.62 15.21 -17.80
N MET A 516 21.59 14.72 -18.50
CA MET A 516 21.59 13.33 -18.93
C MET A 516 22.64 13.18 -20.04
N PRO A 517 23.62 12.26 -19.91
CA PRO A 517 24.57 12.04 -20.98
C PRO A 517 23.82 11.54 -22.21
N ARG A 518 24.00 12.26 -23.32
CA ARG A 518 23.60 11.81 -24.65
C ARG A 518 24.18 10.42 -24.90
N GLY A 519 23.36 9.56 -25.49
CA GLY A 519 23.71 8.18 -25.81
C GLY A 519 25.05 8.05 -26.54
N VAL A 520 25.74 6.97 -26.23
CA VAL A 520 26.81 6.45 -27.07
C VAL A 520 26.19 5.35 -27.92
N ASP A 521 26.07 5.63 -29.22
CA ASP A 521 26.07 4.60 -30.25
C ASP A 521 27.41 3.84 -30.19
N VAL A 522 27.36 2.54 -29.92
CA VAL A 522 28.02 1.40 -30.62
C VAL A 522 27.69 0.12 -29.85
#